data_AF-A0A392UK21-F1
#
_entry.id   AF-A0A392UK21-F1
#
_cell.length_a   1.000
_cell.length_b   1.000
_cell.length_c   1.000
_cell.angle_alpha   90.00
_cell.angle_beta   90.00
_cell.angle_gamma   90.00
#
_symmetry.space_group_name_H-M   'P 1'
#
loop_
_entity.id
_entity.type
_entity.pdbx_description
1 polymer ?
#
loop_
_entity_poly.entity_id
_entity_poly.type
_entity_poly.pdbx_seq_one_letter_code
_entity_poly.pdbx_strand_id
1 'polypeptide(L)' 'MSGKDVAESLKEHAEMFMMFVSLKLEGGVKMEELPIVSEFPDVFSEDVSD' A
#
# COMPACT_ATOMS: atom_id res chain seq x y z
N MET A 1 -11.54 17.23 4.32
CA MET A 1 -11.98 15.84 4.56
C MET A 1 -11.98 15.58 6.05
N SER A 2 -12.93 14.82 6.57
CA SER A 2 -12.95 14.42 7.97
C SER A 2 -12.36 13.03 8.17
N GLY A 3 -11.85 12.72 9.37
CA GLY A 3 -11.20 11.43 9.64
C GLY A 3 -12.12 10.22 9.41
N LYS A 4 -13.44 10.40 9.54
CA LYS A 4 -14.43 9.37 9.20
C LYS A 4 -14.54 9.13 7.69
N ASP A 5 -14.47 10.19 6.88
CA ASP A 5 -14.46 10.06 5.41
C ASP A 5 -13.21 9.29 4.96
N VAL A 6 -12.05 9.59 5.56
CA VAL A 6 -10.78 8.88 5.29
C VAL A 6 -10.86 7.40 5.68
N ALA A 7 -11.45 7.09 6.84
CA ALA A 7 -11.61 5.71 7.29
C ALA A 7 -12.57 4.91 6.41
N GLU A 8 -13.63 5.54 5.90
CA GLU A 8 -14.60 4.92 4.99
C GLU A 8 -13.95 4.62 3.63
N SER A 9 -13.20 5.58 3.06
CA SER A 9 -12.44 5.37 1.82
C SER A 9 -11.38 4.26 1.95
N LEU A 10 -10.74 4.14 3.12
CA LEU A 10 -9.77 3.06 3.35
C LEU A 10 -10.45 1.68 3.41
N LYS A 11 -11.67 1.62 3.97
CA LYS A 11 -12.45 0.39 4.09
C LYS A 11 -12.94 -0.11 2.73
N GLU A 12 -13.29 0.79 1.82
CA GLU A 12 -13.69 0.48 0.45
C GLU A 12 -12.58 -0.24 -0.34
N HIS A 13 -11.32 -0.03 0.03
CA HIS A 13 -10.15 -0.60 -0.67
C HIS A 13 -9.43 -1.71 0.11
N ALA A 14 -10.04 -2.23 1.18
CA ALA A 14 -9.44 -3.27 2.03
C ALA A 14 -8.96 -4.52 1.27
N GLU A 15 -9.71 -4.95 0.25
CA GLU A 15 -9.32 -6.09 -0.61
C GLU A 15 -8.07 -5.81 -1.44
N MET A 16 -7.89 -4.57 -1.89
CA MET A 16 -6.72 -4.14 -2.66
C MET A 16 -5.46 -4.20 -1.79
N PHE A 17 -5.56 -3.72 -0.53
CA PHE A 17 -4.47 -3.82 0.44
C PHE A 17 -4.13 -5.28 0.77
N MET A 18 -5.13 -6.16 0.90
CA MET A 18 -4.91 -7.58 1.13
C MET A 18 -4.16 -8.24 -0.05
N MET A 19 -4.50 -7.89 -1.29
CA MET A 19 -3.79 -8.35 -2.48
C MET A 19 -2.31 -7.93 -2.46
N PHE A 20 -2.02 -6.68 -2.08
CA PHE A 20 -0.64 -6.20 -1.94
C PHE A 20 0.15 -6.93 -0.83
N VAL A 21 -0.48 -7.19 0.32
CA VAL A 21 0.15 -7.96 1.40
C VAL A 21 0.43 -9.41 0.98
N SER A 22 -0.50 -10.03 0.25
CA SER A 22 -0.30 -11.37 -0.32
C SER A 22 0.84 -11.41 -1.33
N LEU A 23 0.95 -10.40 -2.21
CA LEU A 23 2.10 -10.28 -3.13
C LEU A 23 3.43 -10.18 -2.39
N LYS A 24 3.47 -9.46 -1.26
CA LYS A 24 4.66 -9.37 -0.39
C LYS A 24 5.01 -10.72 0.25
N LEU A 25 4.02 -11.50 0.68
CA LEU A 25 4.19 -12.78 1.37
C LEU A 25 4.49 -13.96 0.42
N GLU A 26 3.94 -13.96 -0.79
CA GLU A 26 3.99 -15.11 -1.69
C GLU A 26 5.22 -15.11 -2.61
N GLY A 27 5.83 -13.94 -2.88
CA GLY A 27 6.82 -13.81 -3.95
C GLY A 27 8.21 -13.29 -3.57
N GLY A 28 8.44 -12.76 -2.36
CA GLY A 28 9.68 -12.01 -2.09
C GLY A 28 9.85 -10.78 -2.99
N VAL A 29 8.75 -10.31 -3.61
CA VAL A 29 8.71 -9.07 -4.39
C VAL A 29 9.04 -7.93 -3.42
N LYS A 30 10.10 -7.21 -3.74
CA LYS A 30 10.50 -6.06 -2.94
C LYS A 30 9.42 -5.00 -3.05
N MET A 31 9.07 -4.38 -1.93
CA MET A 31 7.96 -3.42 -1.86
C MET A 31 8.18 -2.24 -2.82
N GLU A 32 9.45 -1.87 -3.01
CA GLU A 32 9.95 -0.89 -3.99
C GLU A 32 9.60 -1.19 -5.46
N GLU A 33 9.30 -2.45 -5.82
CA GLU A 33 8.93 -2.82 -7.20
C GLU A 33 7.42 -2.72 -7.47
N LEU A 34 6.60 -2.45 -6.45
CA LEU A 34 5.16 -2.32 -6.63
C LEU A 34 4.82 -1.02 -7.38
N PRO A 35 3.94 -1.05 -8.40
CA PRO A 35 3.59 0.12 -9.19
C PRO A 35 3.13 1.31 -8.33
N ILE A 36 2.38 1.05 -7.26
CA ILE A 36 1.88 2.09 -6.36
C ILE A 36 2.99 2.78 -5.56
N VAL A 37 4.07 2.07 -5.26
CA VAL A 37 5.24 2.64 -4.58
C VAL A 37 6.02 3.54 -5.54
N SER A 38 6.11 3.16 -6.81
CA SER A 38 6.72 4.00 -7.84
C SER A 38 5.88 5.23 -8.20
N GLU A 39 4.56 5.14 -8.05
CA GLU A 39 3.62 6.22 -8.34
C GLU A 39 3.53 7.25 -7.20
N PHE A 40 3.78 6.81 -5.95
CA PHE A 40 3.76 7.65 -4.76
C PHE A 40 5.04 7.48 -3.90
N PRO A 41 6.23 7.79 -4.45
CA PRO A 41 7.50 7.50 -3.79
C PRO A 41 7.70 8.30 -2.49
N ASP A 42 7.11 9.48 -2.38
CA ASP A 42 7.12 10.34 -1.19
C ASP A 42 6.29 9.76 -0.04
N VAL A 43 5.18 9.09 -0.36
CA VAL A 43 4.27 8.49 0.63
C VAL A 43 4.88 7.26 1.30
N PHE A 44 5.59 6.43 0.53
CA PHE A 44 6.14 5.16 1.00
C PHE A 44 7.64 5.22 1.32
N SER A 45 8.25 6.41 1.27
CA SER A 45 9.70 6.60 1.40
C SER A 45 10.32 6.02 2.68
N GLU A 46 9.58 6.00 3.79
CA GLU A 46 10.01 5.42 5.07
C GLU A 46 9.65 3.93 5.21
N ASP A 47 8.67 3.44 4.47
CA ASP A 47 8.15 2.06 4.57
C ASP A 47 8.94 1.04 3.72
N VAL A 48 9.77 1.53 2.80
CA VAL A 48 10.50 0.71 1.82
C VAL A 48 12.01 0.61 2.10
N SER A 49 12.49 1.18 3.21
CA SER A 49 13.87 0.98 3.65
C SER A 49 14.02 -0.39 4.34
N ASP A 50 14.84 -1.28 3.79
CA ASP A 50 15.23 -2.57 4.40
C ASP A 50 15.97 -2.41 5.74
#